data_AF-A0A389M7P4-F1
#
_entry.id   AF-A0A389M7P4-F1
#
_cell.length_a   1.000
_cell.length_b   1.000
_cell.length_c   1.000
_cell.angle_alpha   90.00
_cell.angle_beta   90.00
_cell.angle_gamma   90.00
#
_symmetry.space_group_name_H-M   'P 1'
#
loop_
_entity.id
_entity.type
_entity.pdbx_description
1 polymer ?
#
loop_
_entity_poly.entity_id
_entity_poly.type
_entity_poly.pdbx_seq_one_letter_code
_entity_poly.pdbx_strand_id
1 'polypeptide(L)'
;MKQIGKKKVLSIIAIILAIGIGFGGFYFGQAQGQSMTIESYQSKVTSLITDVRSNSEKWSDILGGARDGSGGLSFIDFCAPVYAEKIKILGEAFVKAADEFEGLGDAYDTLQEYEAYQQFFTTYREIGTLMIAFSNAARESEYDTALAEIDNIIALYETRPVLY
;
A
#
# COMPACT_ATOMS: atom_id res chain seq x y z
N MET A 1 -26.99 -5.83 9.25
CA MET A 1 -25.84 -6.08 8.35
C MET A 1 -25.43 -4.89 7.48
N LYS A 2 -26.32 -4.03 6.96
CA LYS A 2 -25.96 -2.95 6.00
C LYS A 2 -25.01 -1.82 6.50
N GLN A 3 -24.92 -1.53 7.80
CA GLN A 3 -24.07 -0.41 8.29
C GLN A 3 -22.60 -0.76 8.57
N ILE A 4 -22.28 -2.04 8.85
CA ILE A 4 -20.92 -2.46 9.21
C ILE A 4 -20.00 -2.41 7.98
N GLY A 5 -20.49 -2.91 6.83
CA GLY A 5 -19.71 -2.90 5.59
C GLY A 5 -19.33 -1.49 5.13
N LYS A 6 -20.21 -0.49 5.29
CA LYS A 6 -19.94 0.87 4.83
C LYS A 6 -18.83 1.58 5.63
N LYS A 7 -18.79 1.39 6.95
CA LYS A 7 -17.71 1.95 7.79
C LYS A 7 -16.36 1.33 7.44
N LYS A 8 -16.31 0.00 7.28
CA LYS A 8 -15.08 -0.72 6.90
C LYS A 8 -14.58 -0.32 5.50
N VAL A 9 -15.48 -0.16 4.53
CA VAL A 9 -15.14 0.36 3.18
C VAL A 9 -14.55 1.77 3.26
N LEU A 10 -15.10 2.65 4.11
CA LEU A 10 -14.53 3.99 4.31
C LEU A 10 -13.16 3.94 5.00
N SER A 11 -12.98 3.04 5.99
CA SER A 11 -11.69 2.84 6.66
C SER A 11 -10.63 2.36 5.67
N ILE A 12 -10.92 1.36 4.82
CA ILE A 12 -9.92 0.88 3.86
C ILE A 12 -9.62 1.91 2.78
N ILE A 13 -10.61 2.67 2.31
CA ILE A 13 -10.36 3.82 1.41
C ILE A 13 -9.43 4.83 2.09
N ALA A 14 -9.65 5.15 3.37
CA ALA A 14 -8.79 6.06 4.12
C ALA A 14 -7.36 5.51 4.31
N ILE A 15 -7.21 4.20 4.55
CA ILE A 15 -5.91 3.55 4.68
C ILE A 15 -5.14 3.58 3.36
N ILE A 16 -5.79 3.21 2.25
CA ILE A 16 -5.19 3.25 0.91
C ILE A 16 -4.73 4.68 0.56
N LEU A 17 -5.56 5.68 0.90
CA LEU A 17 -5.21 7.10 0.75
C LEU A 17 -4.02 7.51 1.64
N ALA A 18 -3.99 7.08 2.90
CA ALA A 18 -2.98 7.46 3.87
C ALA A 18 -1.60 6.87 3.55
N ILE A 19 -1.56 5.60 3.11
CA ILE A 19 -0.35 4.94 2.63
C ILE A 19 0.27 5.72 1.45
N GLY A 20 -0.56 6.38 0.66
CA GLY A 20 -0.14 7.18 -0.47
C GLY A 20 0.49 8.54 -0.18
N ILE A 21 0.08 9.17 0.92
CA ILE A 21 0.47 10.55 1.26
C ILE A 21 1.74 10.57 2.15
N GLY A 22 2.09 9.44 2.77
CA GLY A 22 3.11 9.33 3.82
C GLY A 22 4.58 9.45 3.42
N PHE A 23 4.95 10.18 2.36
CA PHE A 23 6.36 10.51 2.10
C PHE A 23 6.49 11.94 1.57
N GLY A 24 6.76 12.85 2.50
CA GLY A 24 6.83 14.29 2.25
C GLY A 24 7.95 14.95 3.05
N GLY A 25 9.19 14.46 2.93
CA GLY A 25 10.37 15.20 3.39
C GLY A 25 11.45 14.34 4.02
N PHE A 26 12.32 13.74 3.20
CA PHE A 26 13.64 13.29 3.66
C PHE A 26 14.72 14.22 3.11
N TYR A 27 15.54 14.75 4.02
CA TYR A 27 16.79 15.44 3.70
C TYR A 27 17.92 14.42 3.78
N PHE A 28 18.55 14.10 2.64
CA PHE A 28 19.59 13.07 2.53
C PHE A 28 21.00 13.66 2.61
N GLY A 29 21.85 13.08 3.47
CA GLY A 29 23.29 13.33 3.53
C GLY A 29 24.09 12.31 2.73
N GLN A 30 25.12 12.77 2.00
CA GLN A 30 25.97 11.96 1.11
C GLN A 30 27.06 11.17 1.85
N ALA A 31 27.36 9.95 1.38
CA ALA A 31 28.64 9.28 1.60
C ALA A 31 29.01 8.37 0.39
N GLN A 32 30.29 8.28 0.05
CA GLN A 32 30.83 7.60 -1.13
C GLN A 32 31.64 6.33 -0.81
N GLY A 33 31.56 5.32 -1.70
CA GLY A 33 32.45 4.15 -1.81
C GLY A 33 31.77 2.99 -2.57
N GLN A 34 32.40 2.41 -3.61
CA GLN A 34 31.72 1.67 -4.71
C GLN A 34 31.24 0.22 -4.43
N SER A 35 29.92 0.01 -4.46
CA SER A 35 29.14 -1.20 -4.81
C SER A 35 27.65 -0.80 -4.82
N MET A 36 27.13 -0.19 -5.89
CA MET A 36 26.13 0.92 -5.77
C MET A 36 26.74 2.02 -4.86
N THR A 37 26.38 3.29 -5.01
CA THR A 37 26.78 4.30 -4.01
C THR A 37 25.64 4.45 -3.02
N ILE A 38 25.90 4.91 -1.78
CA ILE A 38 24.82 5.28 -0.86
C ILE A 38 23.86 6.26 -1.56
N GLU A 39 24.40 7.21 -2.32
CA GLU A 39 23.60 8.13 -3.16
C GLU A 39 22.73 7.41 -4.19
N SER A 40 23.26 6.38 -4.86
CA SER A 40 22.50 5.58 -5.82
C SER A 40 21.47 4.67 -5.14
N TYR A 41 21.73 4.18 -3.94
CA TYR A 41 20.76 3.41 -3.14
C TYR A 41 19.63 4.33 -2.69
N GLN A 42 19.95 5.47 -2.08
CA GLN A 42 18.98 6.50 -1.67
C GLN A 42 18.15 7.01 -2.84
N SER A 43 18.76 7.25 -4.00
CA SER A 43 18.05 7.64 -5.22
C SER A 43 17.05 6.58 -5.67
N LYS A 44 17.44 5.29 -5.64
CA LYS A 44 16.53 4.19 -5.98
C LYS A 44 15.41 4.02 -4.98
N VAL A 45 15.70 4.05 -3.68
CA VAL A 45 14.69 3.98 -2.62
C VAL A 45 13.71 5.15 -2.73
N THR A 46 14.22 6.37 -2.98
CA THR A 46 13.39 7.56 -3.23
C THR A 46 12.52 7.40 -4.47
N SER A 47 13.05 6.82 -5.55
CA SER A 47 12.27 6.53 -6.77
C SER A 47 11.17 5.52 -6.48
N LEU A 48 11.45 4.44 -5.77
CA LEU A 48 10.46 3.42 -5.38
C LEU A 48 9.34 4.04 -4.56
N ILE A 49 9.70 4.86 -3.57
CA ILE A 49 8.75 5.61 -2.75
C ILE A 49 7.90 6.57 -3.61
N THR A 50 8.51 7.24 -4.58
CA THR A 50 7.81 8.16 -5.49
C THR A 50 6.83 7.39 -6.39
N ASP A 51 7.20 6.21 -6.88
CA ASP A 51 6.34 5.36 -7.70
C ASP A 51 5.17 4.80 -6.89
N VAL A 52 5.43 4.37 -5.65
CA VAL A 52 4.43 4.01 -4.64
C VAL A 52 3.41 5.14 -4.47
N ARG A 53 3.90 6.37 -4.28
CA ARG A 53 3.07 7.57 -4.13
C ARG A 53 2.28 7.88 -5.40
N SER A 54 2.89 7.89 -6.58
CA SER A 54 2.19 8.16 -7.84
C SER A 54 1.06 7.16 -8.08
N ASN A 55 1.28 5.89 -7.75
CA ASN A 55 0.25 4.87 -7.84
C ASN A 55 -0.89 5.16 -6.87
N SER A 56 -0.60 5.53 -5.63
CA SER A 56 -1.61 5.88 -4.63
C SER A 56 -2.45 7.12 -4.98
N GLU A 57 -1.88 8.14 -5.62
CA GLU A 57 -2.59 9.36 -6.04
C GLU A 57 -3.62 9.04 -7.12
N LYS A 58 -3.29 8.16 -8.08
CA LYS A 58 -4.27 7.64 -9.06
C LYS A 58 -5.44 6.91 -8.39
N TRP A 59 -5.18 6.26 -7.26
CA TRP A 59 -6.23 5.59 -6.47
C TRP A 59 -7.07 6.56 -5.65
N SER A 60 -6.48 7.65 -5.19
CA SER A 60 -7.23 8.74 -4.55
C SER A 60 -8.30 9.29 -5.49
N ASP A 61 -8.01 9.40 -6.78
CA ASP A 61 -9.00 9.83 -7.77
C ASP A 61 -10.07 8.75 -8.00
N ILE A 62 -9.68 7.47 -8.10
CA ILE A 62 -10.62 6.35 -8.32
C ILE A 62 -11.54 6.11 -7.13
N LEU A 63 -11.01 6.14 -5.90
CA LEU A 63 -11.75 5.93 -4.66
C LEU A 63 -12.41 7.22 -4.15
N GLY A 64 -11.89 8.38 -4.55
CA GLY A 64 -12.50 9.70 -4.36
C GLY A 64 -13.82 9.82 -5.11
N GLY A 65 -13.86 9.37 -6.37
CA GLY A 65 -15.10 9.25 -7.15
C GLY A 65 -16.11 8.20 -6.63
N ALA A 66 -15.65 7.27 -5.78
CA ALA A 66 -16.52 6.35 -5.04
C ALA A 66 -17.08 6.96 -3.74
N ARG A 67 -16.43 8.03 -3.24
CA ARG A 67 -16.73 8.70 -1.97
C ARG A 67 -17.68 9.89 -2.14
N ASP A 68 -17.61 10.61 -3.27
CA ASP A 68 -18.40 11.82 -3.56
C ASP A 68 -19.80 11.56 -4.15
N GLY A 69 -20.07 10.35 -4.66
CA GLY A 69 -21.40 9.89 -5.00
C GLY A 69 -22.30 9.85 -3.76
N SER A 70 -23.42 10.58 -3.80
CA SER A 70 -24.40 10.81 -2.72
C SER A 70 -25.13 9.57 -2.16
N GLY A 71 -24.59 8.37 -2.39
CA GLY A 71 -24.88 7.12 -1.71
C GLY A 71 -23.61 6.28 -1.63
N GLY A 72 -22.76 6.53 -0.61
CA GLY A 72 -21.43 5.91 -0.52
C GLY A 72 -21.39 4.40 -0.75
N LEU A 73 -20.34 3.95 -1.45
CA LEU A 73 -20.13 2.60 -1.94
C LEU A 73 -20.47 1.53 -0.89
N SER A 74 -21.35 0.57 -1.22
CA SER A 74 -21.58 -0.59 -0.35
C SER A 74 -20.41 -1.58 -0.48
N PHE A 75 -20.24 -2.46 0.50
CA PHE A 75 -19.23 -3.53 0.42
C PHE A 75 -19.43 -4.42 -0.83
N ILE A 76 -20.69 -4.67 -1.23
CA ILE A 76 -20.99 -5.46 -2.43
C ILE A 76 -20.54 -4.71 -3.68
N ASP A 77 -20.75 -3.39 -3.74
CA ASP A 77 -20.27 -2.56 -4.85
C ASP A 77 -18.73 -2.52 -4.87
N PHE A 78 -18.09 -2.53 -3.70
CA PHE A 78 -16.64 -2.57 -3.56
C PHE A 78 -16.04 -3.90 -4.02
N CYS A 79 -16.78 -5.00 -3.87
CA CYS A 79 -16.40 -6.31 -4.40
C CYS A 79 -16.70 -6.46 -5.90
N ALA A 80 -17.30 -5.47 -6.57
CA ALA A 80 -17.59 -5.56 -7.99
C ALA A 80 -16.28 -5.77 -8.79
N PRO A 81 -16.32 -6.53 -9.91
CA PRO A 81 -15.12 -6.91 -10.65
C PRO A 81 -14.19 -5.75 -11.00
N VAL A 82 -14.77 -4.60 -11.34
CA VAL A 82 -14.00 -3.39 -11.65
C VAL A 82 -13.18 -2.89 -10.47
N TYR A 83 -13.68 -2.95 -9.24
CA TYR A 83 -12.96 -2.52 -8.04
C TYR A 83 -12.03 -3.61 -7.53
N ALA A 84 -12.44 -4.88 -7.59
CA ALA A 84 -11.60 -6.01 -7.23
C ALA A 84 -10.32 -6.08 -8.09
N GLU A 85 -10.45 -5.99 -9.43
CA GLU A 85 -9.29 -6.01 -10.33
C GLU A 85 -8.34 -4.85 -10.06
N LYS A 86 -8.93 -3.70 -9.82
CA LYS A 86 -8.27 -2.47 -9.47
C LYS A 86 -7.44 -2.60 -8.17
N ILE A 87 -8.03 -3.17 -7.11
CA ILE A 87 -7.35 -3.45 -5.84
C ILE A 87 -6.22 -4.48 -6.02
N LYS A 88 -6.40 -5.47 -6.90
CA LYS A 88 -5.36 -6.45 -7.22
C LYS A 88 -4.12 -5.80 -7.84
N ILE A 89 -4.32 -4.98 -8.87
CA ILE A 89 -3.22 -4.25 -9.54
C ILE A 89 -2.42 -3.43 -8.52
N LEU A 90 -3.11 -2.82 -7.55
CA LEU A 90 -2.47 -2.08 -6.47
C LEU A 90 -1.66 -3.00 -5.56
N GLY A 91 -2.24 -4.11 -5.13
CA GLY A 91 -1.54 -5.09 -4.31
C GLY A 91 -0.30 -5.67 -5.01
N GLU A 92 -0.38 -5.92 -6.32
CA GLU A 92 0.76 -6.36 -7.14
C GLU A 92 1.85 -5.29 -7.22
N ALA A 93 1.47 -4.01 -7.38
CA ALA A 93 2.42 -2.90 -7.35
C ALA A 93 3.11 -2.78 -5.98
N PHE A 94 2.39 -3.06 -4.89
CA PHE A 94 2.92 -3.03 -3.53
C PHE A 94 3.96 -4.12 -3.31
N VAL A 95 3.62 -5.36 -3.66
CA VAL A 95 4.53 -6.50 -3.59
C VAL A 95 5.76 -6.25 -4.47
N LYS A 96 5.57 -5.79 -5.70
CA LYS A 96 6.67 -5.51 -6.63
C LYS A 96 7.65 -4.47 -6.08
N ALA A 97 7.16 -3.36 -5.50
CA ALA A 97 8.04 -2.33 -4.94
C ALA A 97 8.87 -2.86 -3.77
N ALA A 98 8.29 -3.74 -2.94
CA ALA A 98 9.02 -4.39 -1.86
C ALA A 98 10.06 -5.42 -2.37
N ASP A 99 9.72 -6.19 -3.41
CA ASP A 99 10.66 -7.11 -4.06
C ASP A 99 11.84 -6.34 -4.69
N GLU A 100 11.57 -5.18 -5.31
CA GLU A 100 12.60 -4.31 -5.86
C GLU A 100 13.50 -3.72 -4.77
N PHE A 101 12.94 -3.37 -3.60
CA PHE A 101 13.73 -2.93 -2.44
C PHE A 101 14.60 -4.05 -1.88
N GLU A 102 14.06 -5.25 -1.68
CA GLU A 102 14.82 -6.41 -1.18
C GLU A 102 15.94 -6.80 -2.16
N GLY A 103 15.69 -6.67 -3.46
CA GLY A 103 16.69 -6.86 -4.52
C GLY A 103 17.84 -5.85 -4.51
N LEU A 104 17.76 -4.76 -3.75
CA LEU A 104 18.89 -3.83 -3.54
C LEU A 104 19.97 -4.41 -2.60
N GLY A 105 19.61 -5.40 -1.78
CA GLY A 105 20.50 -6.12 -0.86
C GLY A 105 20.92 -5.36 0.40
N ASP A 106 21.51 -6.12 1.33
CA ASP A 106 21.93 -5.71 2.69
C ASP A 106 23.23 -4.88 2.73
N ALA A 107 23.66 -4.33 1.59
CA ALA A 107 24.92 -3.60 1.51
C ALA A 107 24.93 -2.29 2.32
N TYR A 108 23.78 -1.92 2.91
CA TYR A 108 23.53 -0.62 3.50
C TYR A 108 22.81 -0.67 4.85
N ASP A 109 22.91 -1.81 5.57
CA ASP A 109 22.40 -1.99 6.95
C ASP A 109 22.97 -0.96 7.95
N THR A 110 24.02 -0.23 7.53
CA THR A 110 24.64 0.88 8.27
C THR A 110 23.94 2.22 8.07
N LEU A 111 22.99 2.33 7.14
CA LEU A 111 22.16 3.52 7.00
C LEU A 111 21.21 3.59 8.19
N GLN A 112 21.20 4.75 8.84
CA GLN A 112 20.32 5.04 9.98
C GLN A 112 18.83 4.79 9.67
N GLU A 113 18.45 4.85 8.39
CA GLU A 113 17.09 4.69 7.90
C GLU A 113 16.79 3.30 7.32
N TYR A 114 17.79 2.40 7.23
CA TYR A 114 17.61 1.08 6.61
C TYR A 114 16.53 0.26 7.32
N GLU A 115 16.55 0.20 8.66
CA GLU A 115 15.53 -0.50 9.44
C GLU A 115 14.13 0.07 9.19
N ALA A 116 14.01 1.40 9.04
CA ALA A 116 12.75 2.07 8.74
C ALA A 116 12.26 1.73 7.33
N TYR A 117 13.14 1.73 6.33
CA TYR A 117 12.79 1.29 4.96
C TYR A 117 12.43 -0.18 4.91
N GLN A 118 13.15 -1.04 5.62
CA GLN A 118 12.84 -2.46 5.70
C GLN A 118 11.47 -2.68 6.33
N GLN A 119 11.16 -2.00 7.44
CA GLN A 119 9.84 -2.06 8.06
C GLN A 119 8.74 -1.53 7.13
N PHE A 120 9.01 -0.42 6.42
CA PHE A 120 8.11 0.17 5.44
C PHE A 120 7.79 -0.84 4.33
N PHE A 121 8.79 -1.32 3.59
CA PHE A 121 8.58 -2.23 2.45
C PHE A 121 8.03 -3.60 2.90
N THR A 122 8.35 -4.07 4.10
CA THR A 122 7.75 -5.29 4.67
C THR A 122 6.24 -5.10 4.90
N THR A 123 5.86 -4.02 5.58
CA THR A 123 4.44 -3.71 5.85
C THR A 123 3.69 -3.49 4.55
N TYR A 124 4.33 -2.80 3.60
CA TYR A 124 3.77 -2.52 2.28
C TYR A 124 3.53 -3.81 1.48
N ARG A 125 4.47 -4.77 1.51
CA ARG A 125 4.30 -6.11 0.92
C ARG A 125 3.13 -6.87 1.55
N GLU A 126 3.04 -6.87 2.88
CA GLU A 126 1.96 -7.56 3.61
C GLU A 126 0.59 -6.97 3.23
N ILE A 127 0.45 -5.65 3.21
CA ILE A 127 -0.77 -4.97 2.74
C ILE A 127 -1.07 -5.35 1.30
N GLY A 128 -0.08 -5.30 0.41
CA GLY A 128 -0.25 -5.67 -1.00
C GLY A 128 -0.74 -7.10 -1.19
N THR A 129 -0.21 -8.04 -0.40
CA THR A 129 -0.63 -9.44 -0.39
C THR A 129 -2.09 -9.60 0.03
N LEU A 130 -2.51 -8.90 1.10
CA LEU A 130 -3.89 -8.92 1.56
C LEU A 130 -4.85 -8.29 0.54
N MET A 131 -4.42 -7.26 -0.20
CA MET A 131 -5.22 -6.66 -1.28
C MET A 131 -5.44 -7.63 -2.44
N ILE A 132 -4.43 -8.41 -2.81
CA ILE A 132 -4.55 -9.48 -3.81
C ILE A 132 -5.52 -10.56 -3.30
N ALA A 133 -5.39 -10.98 -2.04
CA ALA A 133 -6.27 -11.97 -1.42
C ALA A 133 -7.75 -11.49 -1.40
N PHE A 134 -7.98 -10.24 -0.98
CA PHE A 134 -9.28 -9.59 -1.05
C PHE A 134 -9.87 -9.66 -2.46
N SER A 135 -9.08 -9.32 -3.47
CA SER A 135 -9.55 -9.30 -4.86
C SER A 135 -9.96 -10.68 -5.36
N ASN A 136 -9.14 -11.70 -5.08
CA ASN A 136 -9.44 -13.08 -5.45
C ASN A 136 -10.76 -13.53 -4.80
N ALA A 137 -10.90 -13.32 -3.49
CA ALA A 137 -12.12 -13.64 -2.75
C ALA A 137 -13.35 -12.88 -3.30
N ALA A 138 -13.21 -11.58 -3.59
CA ALA A 138 -14.29 -10.78 -4.17
C ALA A 138 -14.73 -11.31 -5.55
N ARG A 139 -13.79 -11.72 -6.41
CA ARG A 139 -14.07 -12.30 -7.74
C ARG A 139 -14.74 -13.67 -7.66
N GLU A 140 -14.41 -14.44 -6.64
CA GLU A 140 -15.02 -15.75 -6.35
C GLU A 140 -16.35 -15.63 -5.61
N SER A 141 -16.81 -14.40 -5.33
CA SER A 141 -18.02 -14.10 -4.53
C SER A 141 -17.93 -14.63 -3.10
N GLU A 142 -16.72 -14.85 -2.58
CA GLU A 142 -16.44 -15.22 -1.20
C GLU A 142 -16.44 -13.98 -0.30
N TYR A 143 -17.62 -13.41 -0.07
CA TYR A 143 -17.77 -12.13 0.62
C TYR A 143 -17.27 -12.14 2.07
N ASP A 144 -17.38 -13.27 2.77
CA ASP A 144 -16.87 -13.40 4.14
C ASP A 144 -15.33 -13.41 4.16
N THR A 145 -14.70 -14.13 3.22
CA THR A 145 -13.24 -14.12 3.03
C THR A 145 -12.76 -12.71 2.67
N ALA A 146 -13.40 -12.06 1.69
CA ALA A 146 -13.08 -10.69 1.30
C ALA A 146 -13.22 -9.71 2.49
N LEU A 147 -14.25 -9.88 3.33
CA LEU A 147 -14.41 -9.04 4.52
C LEU A 147 -13.31 -9.29 5.56
N ALA A 148 -12.89 -10.53 5.75
CA ALA A 148 -11.79 -10.88 6.65
C ALA A 148 -10.47 -10.26 6.18
N GLU A 149 -10.20 -10.24 4.87
CA GLU A 149 -8.99 -9.58 4.35
C GLU A 149 -9.00 -8.07 4.54
N ILE A 150 -10.17 -7.42 4.46
CA ILE A 150 -10.31 -6.00 4.84
C ILE A 150 -9.96 -5.81 6.32
N ASP A 151 -10.44 -6.70 7.19
CA ASP A 151 -10.15 -6.62 8.62
C ASP A 151 -8.65 -6.81 8.91
N ASN A 152 -8.00 -7.72 8.18
CA ASN A 152 -6.55 -7.92 8.26
C ASN A 152 -5.77 -6.67 7.80
N ILE A 153 -6.19 -6.02 6.71
CA ILE A 153 -5.57 -4.77 6.22
C ILE A 153 -5.70 -3.66 7.27
N ILE A 154 -6.89 -3.51 7.87
CA ILE A 154 -7.14 -2.50 8.91
C ILE A 154 -6.27 -2.78 10.13
N ALA A 155 -6.28 -4.01 10.64
CA ALA A 155 -5.50 -4.40 11.81
C ALA A 155 -4.00 -4.22 11.59
N LEU A 156 -3.52 -4.57 10.38
CA LEU A 156 -2.11 -4.39 10.02
C LEU A 156 -1.73 -2.91 9.99
N TYR A 157 -2.55 -2.06 9.37
CA TYR A 157 -2.29 -0.62 9.35
C TYR A 157 -2.38 0.01 10.75
N GLU A 158 -3.28 -0.44 11.62
CA GLU A 158 -3.38 0.07 12.99
C GLU A 158 -2.20 -0.34 13.88
N THR A 159 -1.62 -1.53 13.65
CA THR A 159 -0.51 -2.06 14.46
C THR A 159 0.87 -1.68 13.91
N ARG A 160 0.96 -1.48 12.60
CA ARG A 160 2.17 -1.08 11.87
C ARG A 160 1.78 0.03 10.91
N PRO A 161 1.44 1.22 11.43
CA PRO A 161 1.08 2.31 10.55
C PRO A 161 2.28 2.62 9.68
N VAL A 162 2.05 2.63 8.37
CA VAL A 162 3.01 3.05 7.37
C VAL A 162 3.12 4.57 7.47
N LEU A 163 3.75 5.04 8.55
CA LEU A 163 4.13 6.42 8.77
C LEU A 163 5.56 6.58 8.28
N TYR A 164 5.88 7.67 7.56
CA TYR A 164 6.66 8.82 8.07
C TYR A 164 6.79 9.89 6.98
#